data_AF-A0A1V5K0C4-F1
#
_entry.id   AF-A0A1V5K0C4-F1
#
_cell.length_a   1.000
_cell.length_b   1.000
_cell.length_c   1.000
_cell.angle_alpha   90.00
_cell.angle_beta   90.00
_cell.angle_gamma   90.00
#
_symmetry.space_group_name_H-M   'P 1'
#
loop_
_entity.id
_entity.type
_entity.pdbx_description
1 polymer ?
#
loop_
_entity_poly.entity_id
_entity_poly.type
_entity_poly.pdbx_seq_one_letter_code
_entity_poly.pdbx_strand_id
1 'polypeptide(L)'
;MGIVGPPIGGFLSQRYGFRTMFATAGALYLTATCLRIYMAARSRRVGSATYHAPQRMTLAALKANLSSMVAILLAGGVVTWLFLSDGASDIAFTVANHFDPVYQSNVIGLSTITITWVSATFSIVRMVVLPLGGWFADKAGERAGICLGHLLCAMGAAVFLVGTQFIHFAIVSVLYGVGSALFSPAYDSLISKAVPSKIRGTAFGLVSTSLGIMSLPAPYLGGLLWNSFGPRAPFLLPLLSSAGMALLLWIKLPARGRRDPAAAAEAPAVVEA
;
A
#
# COMPACT_ATOMS: atom_id res chain seq x y z
N MET A 1 -1.58 2.40 -10.73
CA MET A 1 -0.77 3.40 -11.47
C MET A 1 0.64 2.84 -11.59
N GLY A 2 1.24 2.73 -12.78
CA GLY A 2 2.63 2.24 -12.91
C GLY A 2 2.88 1.09 -13.88
N ILE A 3 1.92 0.69 -14.72
CA ILE A 3 2.14 -0.39 -15.70
C ILE A 3 2.95 0.12 -16.90
N VAL A 4 2.50 1.22 -17.48
CA VAL A 4 3.05 1.76 -18.73
C VAL A 4 4.16 2.79 -18.48
N GLY A 5 4.09 3.49 -17.34
CA GLY A 5 5.02 4.56 -16.99
C GLY A 5 6.49 4.12 -16.87
N PRO A 6 6.82 3.12 -16.03
CA PRO A 6 8.21 2.70 -15.83
C PRO A 6 8.89 2.16 -17.10
N PRO A 7 8.26 1.27 -17.91
CA PRO A 7 8.88 0.81 -19.17
C PRO A 7 9.14 1.96 -20.16
N ILE A 8 8.17 2.85 -20.37
CA ILE A 8 8.34 4.01 -21.26
C ILE A 8 9.41 4.97 -20.72
N GLY A 9 9.40 5.24 -19.41
CA GLY A 9 10.40 6.10 -18.77
C GLY A 9 11.82 5.53 -18.89
N GLY A 10 12.00 4.22 -18.70
CA GLY A 10 13.27 3.54 -18.88
C GLY A 10 13.77 3.57 -20.33
N PHE A 11 12.88 3.35 -21.30
CA PHE A 11 13.22 3.43 -22.73
C PHE A 11 13.64 4.85 -23.14
N LEU A 12 12.88 5.87 -22.73
CA LEU A 12 13.18 7.27 -23.06
C LEU A 12 14.48 7.74 -22.41
N SER A 13 14.72 7.40 -21.14
CA SER A 13 15.93 7.84 -20.44
C SER A 13 17.20 7.23 -21.02
N GLN A 14 17.17 5.94 -21.40
CA GLN A 14 18.32 5.27 -22.02
C GLN A 14 18.64 5.79 -23.43
N ARG A 15 17.62 6.05 -24.25
CA ARG A 15 17.82 6.40 -25.67
C ARG A 15 17.99 7.90 -25.92
N TYR A 16 17.29 8.74 -25.15
CA TYR A 16 17.18 10.18 -25.40
C TYR A 16 17.58 11.03 -24.18
N GLY A 17 18.07 10.41 -23.11
CA GLY A 17 18.50 11.07 -21.88
C GLY A 17 17.35 11.54 -20.99
N PHE A 18 17.69 11.94 -19.76
CA PHE A 18 16.69 12.33 -18.75
C PHE A 18 15.88 13.59 -19.13
N ARG A 19 16.45 14.54 -19.89
CA ARG A 19 15.76 15.79 -20.27
C ARG A 19 14.49 15.53 -21.09
N THR A 20 14.58 14.63 -22.08
CA THR A 20 13.44 14.28 -22.94
C THR A 20 12.38 13.52 -22.16
N MET A 21 12.78 12.60 -21.27
CA MET A 21 11.87 11.92 -20.35
C MET A 21 11.06 12.92 -19.50
N PHE A 22 11.71 13.92 -18.90
CA PHE A 22 11.01 14.95 -18.12
C PHE A 22 10.09 15.83 -18.98
N ALA A 23 10.52 16.19 -20.20
CA ALA A 23 9.70 16.96 -21.12
C ALA A 23 8.43 16.18 -21.55
N THR A 24 8.55 14.89 -21.88
CA THR A 24 7.41 14.03 -22.22
C THR A 24 6.46 13.88 -21.04
N ALA A 25 6.98 13.67 -19.83
CA ALA A 25 6.16 13.61 -18.61
C ALA A 25 5.41 14.93 -18.38
N GLY A 26 6.08 16.08 -18.51
CA GLY A 26 5.48 17.40 -18.38
C GLY A 26 4.36 17.64 -19.38
N ALA A 27 4.55 17.27 -20.65
CA ALA A 27 3.52 17.36 -21.68
C ALA A 27 2.27 16.54 -21.32
N LEU A 28 2.45 15.28 -20.92
CA LEU A 28 1.34 14.41 -20.49
C LEU A 28 0.57 14.99 -19.30
N TYR A 29 1.28 15.54 -18.30
CA TYR A 29 0.66 16.18 -17.14
C TYR A 29 -0.12 17.44 -17.52
N LEU A 30 0.41 18.26 -18.43
CA LEU A 30 -0.30 19.45 -18.94
C LEU A 30 -1.57 19.04 -19.68
N THR A 31 -1.50 18.05 -20.58
CA THR A 31 -2.68 17.55 -21.29
C THR A 31 -3.75 17.03 -20.33
N ALA A 32 -3.36 16.23 -19.34
CA ALA A 32 -4.28 15.72 -18.31
C ALA A 32 -4.90 16.87 -17.48
N THR A 33 -4.11 17.91 -17.17
CA THR A 33 -4.58 19.08 -16.42
C THR A 33 -5.59 19.89 -17.25
N CYS A 34 -5.28 20.14 -18.52
CA CYS A 34 -6.21 20.79 -19.44
C CYS A 34 -7.51 19.99 -19.59
N LEU A 35 -7.43 18.67 -19.72
CA LEU A 35 -8.60 17.80 -19.78
C LEU A 35 -9.44 17.88 -18.50
N ARG A 36 -8.81 17.88 -17.31
CA ARG A 36 -9.52 18.04 -16.02
C ARG A 36 -10.20 19.41 -15.92
N ILE A 37 -9.52 20.49 -16.30
CA ILE A 37 -10.09 21.84 -16.30
C ILE A 37 -11.27 21.91 -17.27
N TYR A 38 -11.12 21.34 -18.47
CA TYR A 38 -12.18 21.26 -19.48
C TYR A 38 -13.39 20.48 -18.96
N MET A 39 -13.18 19.29 -18.38
CA MET A 39 -14.25 18.48 -17.77
C MET A 39 -14.93 19.23 -16.62
N ALA A 40 -14.18 19.91 -15.76
CA ALA A 40 -14.73 20.71 -14.65
C ALA A 40 -15.49 21.95 -15.13
N ALA A 41 -15.06 22.57 -16.24
CA ALA A 41 -15.79 23.65 -16.88
C ALA A 41 -17.10 23.14 -17.53
N ARG A 42 -17.07 21.95 -18.14
CA ARG A 42 -18.23 21.32 -18.76
C ARG A 42 -19.25 20.82 -17.72
N SER A 43 -18.80 20.21 -16.61
CA SER A 43 -19.68 19.76 -15.53
C SER A 43 -20.37 20.91 -14.80
N ARG A 44 -19.75 22.08 -14.72
CA ARG A 44 -20.41 23.30 -14.19
C ARG A 44 -21.51 23.84 -15.11
N ARG A 45 -21.41 23.60 -16.43
CA ARG A 45 -22.42 24.03 -17.43
C ARG A 45 -23.56 23.04 -17.56
N VAL A 46 -23.26 21.75 -17.46
CA VAL A 46 -24.26 20.68 -17.40
C VAL A 46 -24.73 20.60 -15.95
N GLY A 47 -25.69 21.45 -15.56
CA GLY A 47 -26.21 21.50 -14.20
C GLY A 47 -26.57 20.11 -13.69
N SER A 48 -25.70 19.50 -12.88
CA SER A 48 -25.97 18.18 -12.33
C SER A 48 -27.02 18.35 -11.25
N ALA A 49 -28.24 17.91 -11.53
CA ALA A 49 -29.42 17.94 -10.66
C ALA A 49 -29.27 17.18 -9.33
N THR A 50 -28.06 16.75 -8.98
CA THR A 50 -27.74 15.96 -7.78
C THR A 50 -26.40 16.42 -7.16
N TYR A 51 -26.13 17.72 -7.17
CA TYR A 51 -25.03 18.26 -6.36
C TYR A 51 -25.48 18.38 -4.90
N HIS A 52 -25.23 17.35 -4.09
CA HIS A 52 -25.28 17.51 -2.64
C HIS A 52 -24.14 18.47 -2.25
N ALA A 53 -24.49 19.65 -1.72
CA ALA A 53 -23.51 20.59 -1.23
C ALA A 53 -22.54 19.87 -0.26
N PRO A 54 -21.21 19.98 -0.45
CA PRO A 54 -20.26 19.32 0.43
C PRO A 54 -20.52 19.78 1.86
N GLN A 55 -20.74 18.81 2.78
CA GLN A 55 -20.83 19.12 4.20
C GLN A 55 -19.60 19.93 4.60
N ARG A 56 -19.81 21.16 5.10
CA ARG A 56 -18.71 22.01 5.56
C ARG A 56 -17.98 21.27 6.69
N MET A 57 -16.78 20.77 6.40
CA MET A 57 -15.91 20.23 7.43
C MET A 57 -15.49 21.37 8.36
N THR A 58 -16.01 21.38 9.58
CA THR A 58 -15.53 22.29 10.62
C THR A 58 -14.29 21.69 11.27
N LEU A 59 -13.37 22.54 11.75
CA LEU A 59 -12.20 22.07 12.51
C LEU A 59 -12.61 21.30 13.78
N ALA A 60 -13.74 21.67 14.38
CA ALA A 60 -14.32 20.97 15.51
C ALA A 60 -14.72 19.53 15.14
N ALA A 61 -15.41 19.34 14.01
CA ALA A 61 -15.78 18.01 13.51
C ALA A 61 -14.56 17.18 13.12
N LEU A 62 -13.53 17.80 12.53
CA LEU A 62 -12.27 17.09 12.22
C LEU A 62 -11.56 16.63 13.50
N LYS A 63 -11.44 17.50 14.51
CA LYS A 63 -10.85 17.16 15.81
C LYS A 63 -11.62 16.04 16.50
N ALA A 64 -12.95 16.11 16.50
CA ALA A 64 -13.80 15.06 17.05
C ALA A 64 -13.55 13.71 16.34
N ASN A 65 -13.61 13.68 15.00
CA ASN A 65 -13.37 12.47 14.22
C ASN A 65 -11.96 11.88 14.44
N LEU A 66 -10.92 12.73 14.51
CA LEU A 66 -9.56 12.32 14.81
C LEU A 66 -9.45 11.70 16.21
N SER A 67 -10.08 12.32 17.21
CA SER A 67 -10.07 11.79 18.58
C SER A 67 -10.76 10.43 18.68
N SER A 68 -11.87 10.23 17.96
CA SER A 68 -12.54 8.93 17.87
C SER A 68 -11.67 7.88 17.20
N MET A 69 -10.92 8.25 16.15
CA MET A 69 -9.99 7.32 15.50
C MET A 69 -8.84 6.93 16.40
N VAL A 70 -8.25 7.88 17.13
CA VAL A 70 -7.20 7.59 18.11
C VAL A 70 -7.74 6.66 19.20
N ALA A 71 -8.97 6.87 19.67
CA ALA A 71 -9.59 5.98 20.64
C ALA A 71 -9.76 4.54 20.09
N ILE A 72 -10.25 4.38 18.85
CA ILE A 72 -10.39 3.06 18.21
C ILE A 72 -9.02 2.39 18.00
N LEU A 73 -8.00 3.17 17.62
CA LEU A 73 -6.64 2.68 17.45
C LEU A 73 -6.00 2.26 18.78
N LEU A 74 -6.34 2.90 19.89
CA LEU A 74 -5.79 2.58 21.22
C LEU A 74 -6.64 1.57 22.01
N ALA A 75 -7.84 1.24 21.54
CA ALA A 75 -8.75 0.30 22.20
C ALA A 75 -8.22 -1.14 22.25
N GLY A 76 -7.13 -1.47 21.55
CA GLY A 76 -6.51 -2.81 21.58
C GLY A 76 -7.23 -3.87 20.75
N GLY A 77 -8.28 -3.47 20.02
CA GLY A 77 -9.08 -4.33 19.16
C GLY A 77 -8.41 -4.64 17.82
N VAL A 78 -9.20 -5.17 16.87
CA VAL A 78 -8.71 -5.57 15.54
C VAL A 78 -8.02 -4.42 14.80
N VAL A 79 -8.54 -3.19 14.90
CA VAL A 79 -7.98 -2.01 14.21
C VAL A 79 -6.58 -1.67 14.72
N THR A 80 -6.34 -1.78 16.02
CA THR A 80 -5.01 -1.58 16.63
C THR A 80 -3.97 -2.52 16.03
N TRP A 81 -4.31 -3.81 15.96
CA TRP A 81 -3.40 -4.82 15.42
C TRP A 81 -3.20 -4.67 13.91
N LEU A 82 -4.26 -4.32 13.17
CA LEU A 82 -4.13 -4.01 11.75
C LEU A 82 -3.20 -2.82 11.53
N PHE A 83 -3.40 -1.72 12.23
CA PHE A 83 -2.57 -0.52 12.10
C PHE A 83 -1.11 -0.76 12.48
N LEU A 84 -0.86 -1.47 13.59
CA LEU A 84 0.49 -1.82 14.00
C LEU A 84 1.18 -2.75 12.98
N SER A 85 0.44 -3.75 12.48
CA SER A 85 0.97 -4.67 11.47
C SER A 85 1.24 -3.99 10.13
N ASP A 86 0.34 -3.10 9.71
CA ASP A 86 0.42 -2.38 8.44
C ASP A 86 1.54 -1.35 8.51
N GLY A 87 1.66 -0.59 9.61
CA GLY A 87 2.78 0.33 9.82
C GLY A 87 4.15 -0.36 9.85
N ALA A 88 4.28 -1.47 10.57
CA ALA A 88 5.52 -2.24 10.60
C ALA A 88 5.89 -2.81 9.21
N SER A 89 4.89 -3.30 8.48
CA SER A 89 5.07 -3.82 7.12
C SER A 89 5.42 -2.69 6.16
N ASP A 90 4.73 -1.55 6.24
CA ASP A 90 4.94 -0.40 5.37
C ASP A 90 6.35 0.17 5.52
N ILE A 91 6.88 0.28 6.75
CA ILE A 91 8.27 0.66 6.98
C ILE A 91 9.22 -0.33 6.30
N ALA A 92 9.01 -1.63 6.54
CA ALA A 92 9.88 -2.68 6.01
C ALA A 92 9.90 -2.70 4.47
N PHE A 93 8.72 -2.60 3.84
CA PHE A 93 8.61 -2.53 2.38
C PHE A 93 9.12 -1.21 1.82
N THR A 94 8.92 -0.08 2.52
CA THR A 94 9.45 1.22 2.09
C THR A 94 10.96 1.25 2.10
N VAL A 95 11.59 0.65 3.12
CA VAL A 95 13.04 0.41 3.16
C VAL A 95 13.46 -0.37 1.92
N ALA A 96 12.90 -1.57 1.70
CA ALA A 96 13.31 -2.40 0.58
C ALA A 96 13.08 -1.73 -0.79
N ASN A 97 11.94 -1.09 -1.00
CA ASN A 97 11.58 -0.45 -2.27
C ASN A 97 12.51 0.71 -2.66
N HIS A 98 13.06 1.44 -1.68
CA HIS A 98 14.03 2.51 -1.97
C HIS A 98 15.38 1.96 -2.45
N PHE A 99 15.80 0.81 -1.92
CA PHE A 99 17.11 0.22 -2.19
C PHE A 99 17.07 -0.83 -3.30
N ASP A 100 15.90 -1.38 -3.63
CA ASP A 100 15.71 -2.39 -4.68
C ASP A 100 16.33 -2.01 -6.05
N PRO A 101 15.98 -0.86 -6.67
CA PRO A 101 16.55 -0.49 -7.96
C PRO A 101 18.08 -0.27 -7.88
N VAL A 102 18.58 0.24 -6.74
CA VAL A 102 20.01 0.45 -6.52
C VAL A 102 20.74 -0.89 -6.37
N TYR A 103 20.14 -1.87 -5.69
CA TYR A 103 20.67 -3.23 -5.57
C TYR A 103 20.72 -3.94 -6.91
N GLN A 104 19.61 -3.92 -7.65
CA GLN A 104 19.54 -4.55 -8.98
C GLN A 104 20.53 -3.91 -9.96
N SER A 105 20.72 -2.58 -9.91
CA SER A 105 21.66 -1.87 -10.79
C SER A 105 23.12 -2.07 -10.34
N ASN A 106 23.47 -1.70 -9.11
CA ASN A 106 24.87 -1.56 -8.70
C ASN A 106 25.50 -2.85 -8.16
N VAL A 107 24.69 -3.79 -7.67
CA VAL A 107 25.19 -5.06 -7.10
C VAL A 107 25.03 -6.19 -8.09
N ILE A 108 23.87 -6.30 -8.74
CA ILE A 108 23.59 -7.37 -9.71
C ILE A 108 24.03 -6.98 -11.13
N GLY A 109 24.06 -5.68 -11.46
CA GLY A 109 24.45 -5.21 -12.80
C GLY A 109 23.31 -5.27 -13.82
N LEU A 110 22.04 -5.27 -13.39
CA LEU A 110 20.91 -5.25 -14.31
C LEU A 110 20.78 -3.89 -14.99
N SER A 111 20.40 -3.92 -16.27
CA SER A 111 20.14 -2.70 -17.02
C SER A 111 18.88 -1.98 -16.53
N THR A 112 18.82 -0.66 -16.71
CA THR A 112 17.66 0.16 -16.30
C THR A 112 16.35 -0.34 -16.91
N ILE A 113 16.35 -0.74 -18.19
CA ILE A 113 15.15 -1.27 -18.85
C ILE A 113 14.70 -2.60 -18.23
N THR A 114 15.65 -3.45 -17.81
CA THR A 114 15.34 -4.70 -17.10
C THR A 114 14.66 -4.41 -15.76
N ILE A 115 15.19 -3.47 -14.98
CA ILE A 115 14.64 -3.07 -13.68
C ILE A 115 13.21 -2.53 -13.85
N THR A 116 12.96 -1.70 -14.86
CA THR A 116 11.61 -1.16 -15.08
C THR A 116 10.60 -2.23 -15.51
N TRP A 117 11.04 -3.26 -16.24
CA TRP A 117 10.21 -4.43 -16.55
C TRP A 117 9.88 -5.28 -15.32
N VAL A 118 10.83 -5.43 -14.38
CA VAL A 118 10.57 -6.05 -13.07
C VAL A 118 9.45 -5.29 -12.33
N SER A 119 9.57 -3.97 -12.20
CA SER A 119 8.54 -3.14 -11.54
C SER A 119 7.18 -3.16 -12.28
N ALA A 120 7.20 -3.21 -13.61
CA ALA A 120 5.99 -3.34 -14.42
C ALA A 120 5.29 -4.68 -14.17
N THR A 121 6.05 -5.77 -14.03
CA THR A 121 5.53 -7.11 -13.72
C THR A 121 4.72 -7.09 -12.43
N PHE A 122 5.24 -6.50 -11.35
CA PHE A 122 4.49 -6.30 -10.11
C PHE A 122 3.16 -5.59 -10.35
N SER A 123 3.18 -4.47 -11.09
CA SER A 123 2.00 -3.65 -11.35
C SER A 123 0.94 -4.39 -12.18
N ILE A 124 1.36 -5.15 -13.19
CA ILE A 124 0.48 -5.95 -14.05
C ILE A 124 -0.18 -7.07 -13.24
N VAL A 125 0.63 -7.83 -12.50
CA VAL A 125 0.14 -8.93 -11.65
C VAL A 125 -0.85 -8.39 -10.64
N ARG A 126 -0.49 -7.32 -9.92
CA ARG A 126 -1.38 -6.71 -8.93
C ARG A 126 -2.69 -6.25 -9.57
N MET A 127 -2.65 -5.61 -10.76
CA MET A 127 -3.87 -5.18 -11.46
C MET A 127 -4.81 -6.35 -11.78
N VAL A 128 -4.26 -7.46 -12.29
CA VAL A 128 -5.05 -8.64 -12.68
C VAL A 128 -5.59 -9.38 -11.45
N VAL A 129 -4.79 -9.48 -10.38
CA VAL A 129 -5.11 -10.29 -9.21
C VAL A 129 -5.96 -9.53 -8.18
N LEU A 130 -5.91 -8.19 -8.15
CA LEU A 130 -6.63 -7.39 -7.14
C LEU A 130 -8.14 -7.70 -7.07
N PRO A 131 -8.89 -7.80 -8.18
CA PRO A 131 -10.30 -8.21 -8.14
C PRO A 131 -10.49 -9.62 -7.55
N LEU A 132 -9.59 -10.55 -7.90
CA LEU A 132 -9.61 -11.92 -7.40
C LEU A 132 -9.31 -11.97 -5.89
N GLY A 133 -8.42 -11.10 -5.41
CA GLY A 133 -8.10 -10.99 -3.99
C GLY A 133 -9.25 -10.43 -3.17
N GLY A 134 -10.00 -9.46 -3.69
CA GLY A 134 -11.25 -9.01 -3.07
C GLY A 134 -12.28 -10.13 -2.95
N TRP A 135 -12.54 -10.84 -4.05
CA TRP A 135 -13.43 -12.00 -4.06
C TRP A 135 -12.96 -13.11 -3.10
N PHE A 136 -11.64 -13.34 -3.03
CA PHE A 136 -11.04 -14.30 -2.12
C PHE A 136 -11.24 -13.89 -0.65
N ALA A 137 -11.04 -12.62 -0.31
CA ALA A 137 -11.28 -12.11 1.04
C ALA A 137 -12.76 -12.28 1.45
N ASP A 138 -13.70 -12.02 0.53
CA ASP A 138 -15.14 -12.22 0.79
C ASP A 138 -15.51 -13.69 1.02
N LYS A 139 -14.87 -14.62 0.29
CA LYS A 139 -15.17 -16.05 0.33
C LYS A 139 -14.39 -16.83 1.39
N ALA A 140 -13.09 -16.58 1.55
CA ALA A 140 -12.23 -17.28 2.51
C ALA A 140 -12.14 -16.55 3.86
N GLY A 141 -12.59 -15.29 3.92
CA GLY A 141 -12.46 -14.40 5.08
C GLY A 141 -11.21 -13.55 5.02
N GLU A 142 -11.28 -12.38 5.64
CA GLU A 142 -10.22 -11.36 5.59
C GLU A 142 -8.92 -11.88 6.21
N ARG A 143 -9.02 -12.66 7.30
CA ARG A 143 -7.85 -13.30 7.94
C ARG A 143 -7.07 -14.17 6.96
N ALA A 144 -7.77 -14.98 6.14
CA ALA A 144 -7.10 -15.84 5.17
C ALA A 144 -6.41 -15.01 4.08
N GLY A 145 -7.06 -13.96 3.58
CA GLY A 145 -6.48 -13.05 2.59
C GLY A 145 -5.23 -12.35 3.11
N ILE A 146 -5.27 -11.83 4.35
CA ILE A 146 -4.15 -11.15 5.00
C ILE A 146 -2.98 -12.10 5.24
N CYS A 147 -3.23 -13.26 5.86
CA CYS A 147 -2.16 -14.20 6.19
C CYS A 147 -1.52 -14.80 4.93
N LEU A 148 -2.30 -15.22 3.94
CA LEU A 148 -1.75 -15.73 2.68
C LEU A 148 -0.99 -14.64 1.91
N GLY A 149 -1.51 -13.41 1.91
CA GLY A 149 -0.82 -12.28 1.29
C GLY A 149 0.56 -12.03 1.90
N HIS A 150 0.64 -11.97 3.23
CA HIS A 150 1.90 -11.84 3.97
C HIS A 150 2.83 -13.04 3.78
N LEU A 151 2.32 -14.27 3.72
CA LEU A 151 3.15 -15.44 3.43
C LEU A 151 3.78 -15.39 2.04
N LEU A 152 3.02 -15.00 1.01
CA LEU A 152 3.55 -14.83 -0.34
C LEU A 152 4.60 -13.71 -0.40
N CYS A 153 4.38 -12.62 0.31
CA CYS A 153 5.36 -11.56 0.48
C CYS A 153 6.62 -12.06 1.19
N ALA A 154 6.51 -12.85 2.26
CA ALA A 154 7.66 -13.44 2.93
C ALA A 154 8.45 -14.37 1.97
N MET A 155 7.75 -15.19 1.19
CA MET A 155 8.37 -16.02 0.16
C MET A 155 9.11 -15.19 -0.90
N GLY A 156 8.49 -14.09 -1.36
CA GLY A 156 9.14 -13.16 -2.30
C GLY A 156 10.41 -12.55 -1.71
N ALA A 157 10.39 -12.12 -0.44
CA ALA A 157 11.56 -11.57 0.23
C ALA A 157 12.67 -12.62 0.39
N ALA A 158 12.31 -13.88 0.69
CA ALA A 158 13.26 -14.98 0.73
C ALA A 158 13.91 -15.25 -0.64
N VAL A 159 13.12 -15.27 -1.73
CA VAL A 159 13.63 -15.40 -3.10
C VAL A 159 14.55 -14.23 -3.45
N PHE A 160 14.23 -13.02 -3.02
CA PHE A 160 15.07 -11.84 -3.24
C PHE A 160 16.47 -12.01 -2.64
N LEU A 161 16.54 -12.48 -1.39
CA LEU A 161 17.80 -12.60 -0.64
C LEU A 161 18.79 -13.61 -1.25
N VAL A 162 18.27 -14.66 -1.89
CA VAL A 162 19.07 -15.69 -2.57
C VAL A 162 19.25 -15.42 -4.07
N GLY A 163 18.42 -14.54 -4.64
CA GLY A 163 18.35 -14.27 -6.06
C GLY A 163 19.56 -13.48 -6.58
N THR A 164 20.08 -13.92 -7.72
CA THR A 164 21.24 -13.29 -8.39
C THR A 164 21.00 -12.97 -9.86
N GLN A 165 19.80 -13.29 -10.37
CA GLN A 165 19.46 -13.17 -11.79
C GLN A 165 18.11 -12.50 -11.96
N PHE A 166 17.89 -11.90 -13.12
CA PHE A 166 16.63 -11.25 -13.51
C PHE A 166 15.39 -12.09 -13.18
N ILE A 167 15.42 -13.40 -13.48
CA ILE A 167 14.26 -14.28 -13.27
C ILE A 167 13.83 -14.33 -11.80
N HIS A 168 14.77 -14.24 -10.87
CA HIS A 168 14.46 -14.19 -9.43
C HIS A 168 13.69 -12.92 -9.10
N PHE A 169 14.13 -11.75 -9.55
CA PHE A 169 13.44 -10.48 -9.30
C PHE A 169 12.06 -10.40 -9.97
N ALA A 170 11.90 -11.05 -11.13
CA ALA A 170 10.59 -11.22 -11.76
C ALA A 170 9.66 -12.09 -10.89
N ILE A 171 10.15 -13.21 -10.36
CA ILE A 171 9.40 -14.06 -9.41
C ILE A 171 9.03 -13.29 -8.14
N VAL A 172 9.96 -12.50 -7.58
CA VAL A 172 9.68 -11.62 -6.43
C VAL A 172 8.55 -10.67 -6.75
N SER A 173 8.58 -10.03 -7.93
CA SER A 173 7.53 -9.10 -8.36
C SER A 173 6.17 -9.75 -8.50
N VAL A 174 6.12 -10.99 -9.01
CA VAL A 174 4.88 -11.78 -9.06
C VAL A 174 4.39 -12.08 -7.65
N LEU A 175 5.25 -12.59 -6.77
CA LEU A 175 4.88 -12.95 -5.39
C LEU A 175 4.39 -11.74 -4.60
N TYR A 176 5.08 -10.60 -4.68
CA TYR A 176 4.65 -9.35 -4.06
C TYR A 176 3.35 -8.81 -4.67
N GLY A 177 3.21 -8.92 -6.00
CA GLY A 177 2.00 -8.48 -6.71
C GLY A 177 0.76 -9.27 -6.28
N VAL A 178 0.87 -10.60 -6.23
CA VAL A 178 -0.19 -11.50 -5.74
C VAL A 178 -0.42 -11.26 -4.25
N GLY A 179 0.64 -11.23 -3.44
CA GLY A 179 0.55 -11.05 -1.99
C GLY A 179 -0.18 -9.75 -1.63
N SER A 180 0.24 -8.63 -2.22
CA SER A 180 -0.42 -7.33 -2.08
C SER A 180 -1.86 -7.33 -2.54
N ALA A 181 -2.16 -7.97 -3.66
CA ALA A 181 -3.53 -8.08 -4.17
C ALA A 181 -4.46 -8.88 -3.26
N LEU A 182 -3.94 -9.82 -2.47
CA LEU A 182 -4.70 -10.59 -1.49
C LEU A 182 -4.93 -9.84 -0.18
N PHE A 183 -3.88 -9.24 0.41
CA PHE A 183 -4.02 -8.62 1.72
C PHE A 183 -4.67 -7.23 1.65
N SER A 184 -4.35 -6.38 0.66
CA SER A 184 -4.87 -5.00 0.60
C SER A 184 -6.41 -4.91 0.71
N PRO A 185 -7.21 -5.62 -0.11
CA PRO A 185 -8.67 -5.53 0.00
C PRO A 185 -9.21 -6.12 1.32
N ALA A 186 -8.50 -7.09 1.91
CA ALA A 186 -8.87 -7.66 3.19
C ALA A 186 -8.63 -6.67 4.37
N TYR A 187 -7.53 -5.91 4.35
CA TYR A 187 -7.30 -4.81 5.29
C TYR A 187 -8.38 -3.73 5.16
N ASP A 188 -8.66 -3.28 3.93
CA ASP A 188 -9.69 -2.27 3.66
C ASP A 188 -11.07 -2.73 4.15
N SER A 189 -11.42 -4.00 3.93
CA SER A 189 -12.65 -4.61 4.43
C SER A 189 -12.73 -4.54 5.96
N LEU A 190 -11.69 -4.98 6.68
CA LEU A 190 -11.71 -4.97 8.16
C LEU A 190 -11.76 -3.56 8.74
N ILE A 191 -11.00 -2.61 8.19
CA ILE A 191 -11.05 -1.20 8.62
C ILE A 191 -12.45 -0.64 8.38
N SER A 192 -13.05 -0.89 7.22
CA SER A 192 -14.39 -0.40 6.90
C SER A 192 -15.47 -0.97 7.81
N LYS A 193 -15.31 -2.21 8.30
CA LYS A 193 -16.23 -2.87 9.24
C LYS A 193 -16.08 -2.35 10.66
N ALA A 194 -14.88 -1.94 11.06
CA ALA A 194 -14.62 -1.44 12.40
C ALA A 194 -14.90 0.06 12.56
N VAL A 195 -15.01 0.80 11.45
CA VAL A 195 -15.22 2.25 11.46
C VAL A 195 -16.65 2.62 11.04
N PRO A 196 -17.35 3.51 11.77
CA PRO A 196 -18.66 4.02 11.39
C PRO A 196 -18.67 4.65 9.99
N SER A 197 -19.73 4.39 9.21
CA SER A 197 -19.85 4.83 7.81
C SER A 197 -19.63 6.34 7.61
N LYS A 198 -20.10 7.16 8.56
CA LYS A 198 -20.01 8.63 8.53
C LYS A 198 -18.58 9.17 8.56
N ILE A 199 -17.63 8.43 9.14
CA ILE A 199 -16.24 8.88 9.35
C ILE A 199 -15.20 8.02 8.62
N ARG A 200 -15.62 7.07 7.79
CA ARG A 200 -14.71 6.20 7.02
C ARG A 200 -13.70 6.98 6.18
N GLY A 201 -14.14 8.06 5.51
CA GLY A 201 -13.24 8.90 4.71
C GLY A 201 -12.14 9.53 5.56
N THR A 202 -12.48 10.03 6.75
CA THR A 202 -11.50 10.56 7.71
C THR A 202 -10.59 9.45 8.25
N ALA A 203 -11.13 8.26 8.48
CA ALA A 203 -10.36 7.11 8.96
C ALA A 203 -9.29 6.66 7.96
N PHE A 204 -9.67 6.43 6.69
CA PHE A 204 -8.71 6.09 5.64
C PHE A 204 -7.67 7.19 5.45
N GLY A 205 -8.09 8.47 5.48
CA GLY A 205 -7.17 9.60 5.40
C GLY A 205 -6.16 9.64 6.55
N LEU A 206 -6.61 9.39 7.79
CA LEU A 206 -5.74 9.33 8.95
C LEU A 206 -4.78 8.14 8.86
N VAL A 207 -5.27 6.93 8.57
CA VAL A 207 -4.44 5.73 8.41
C VAL A 207 -3.35 5.99 7.37
N SER A 208 -3.69 6.48 6.18
CA SER A 208 -2.71 6.79 5.14
C SER A 208 -1.70 7.86 5.57
N THR A 209 -2.15 8.91 6.28
CA THR A 209 -1.25 9.97 6.78
C THR A 209 -0.30 9.42 7.83
N SER A 210 -0.81 8.62 8.76
CA SER A 210 0.00 8.02 9.82
C SER A 210 1.04 7.04 9.28
N LEU A 211 0.67 6.20 8.30
CA LEU A 211 1.62 5.32 7.60
C LEU A 211 2.71 6.14 6.91
N GLY A 212 2.34 7.22 6.23
CA GLY A 212 3.30 8.14 5.62
C GLY A 212 4.30 8.73 6.64
N ILE A 213 3.83 9.13 7.82
CA ILE A 213 4.70 9.61 8.92
C ILE A 213 5.60 8.49 9.45
N MET A 214 5.05 7.28 9.66
CA MET A 214 5.80 6.12 10.14
C MET A 214 6.92 5.71 9.18
N SER A 215 6.72 5.89 7.87
CA SER A 215 7.67 5.52 6.83
C SER A 215 8.72 6.60 6.51
N LEU A 216 8.63 7.79 7.12
CA LEU A 216 9.68 8.83 6.99
C LEU A 216 11.10 8.35 7.36
N PRO A 217 11.32 7.63 8.48
CA PRO A 217 12.65 7.13 8.83
C PRO A 217 13.12 5.94 7.97
N ALA A 218 12.25 5.36 7.14
CA ALA A 218 12.57 4.14 6.40
C ALA A 218 13.82 4.26 5.51
N PRO A 219 14.02 5.30 4.67
CA PRO A 219 15.22 5.41 3.85
C PRO A 219 16.51 5.51 4.68
N TYR A 220 16.46 6.22 5.81
CA TYR A 220 17.59 6.34 6.74
C TYR A 220 17.93 4.99 7.38
N LEU A 221 16.93 4.26 7.88
CA LEU A 221 17.11 2.91 8.43
C LEU A 221 17.66 1.94 7.38
N GLY A 222 17.15 2.01 6.15
CA GLY A 222 17.66 1.23 5.02
C GLY A 222 19.11 1.52 4.71
N GLY A 223 19.51 2.80 4.72
CA GLY A 223 20.89 3.20 4.51
C GLY A 223 21.83 2.73 5.62
N LEU A 224 21.38 2.80 6.87
CA LEU A 224 22.15 2.28 8.01
C LEU A 224 22.37 0.76 7.88
N LEU A 225 21.31 0.00 7.57
CA LEU A 225 21.40 -1.44 7.35
C LEU A 225 22.32 -1.79 6.18
N TRP A 226 22.19 -1.07 5.07
CA TRP A 226 23.01 -1.25 3.88
C TRP A 226 24.50 -1.05 4.18
N ASN A 227 24.84 0.02 4.92
CA ASN A 227 26.23 0.38 5.20
C ASN A 227 26.86 -0.49 6.30
N SER A 228 26.10 -0.90 7.32
CA SER A 228 26.62 -1.66 8.46
C SER A 228 26.65 -3.17 8.23
N PHE A 229 25.64 -3.72 7.53
CA PHE A 229 25.46 -5.17 7.37
C PHE A 229 25.46 -5.62 5.89
N GLY A 230 25.64 -4.67 4.97
CA GLY A 230 25.80 -4.93 3.54
C GLY A 230 24.51 -4.82 2.72
N PRO A 231 24.63 -4.89 1.38
CA PRO A 231 23.53 -4.58 0.44
C PRO A 231 22.28 -5.44 0.57
N ARG A 232 22.37 -6.65 1.14
CA ARG A 232 21.23 -7.56 1.32
C ARG A 232 20.43 -7.27 2.59
N ALA A 233 21.00 -6.58 3.57
CA ALA A 233 20.40 -6.39 4.88
C ALA A 233 19.04 -5.66 4.87
N PRO A 234 18.82 -4.59 4.06
CA PRO A 234 17.53 -3.93 3.98
C PRO A 234 16.37 -4.85 3.57
N PHE A 235 16.66 -5.91 2.82
CA PHE A 235 15.67 -6.87 2.30
C PHE A 235 15.31 -7.98 3.30
N LEU A 236 16.04 -8.10 4.42
CA LEU A 236 15.63 -8.93 5.54
C LEU A 236 14.41 -8.36 6.26
N LEU A 237 14.23 -7.03 6.24
CA LEU A 237 13.10 -6.39 6.92
C LEU A 237 11.75 -6.86 6.37
N PRO A 238 11.46 -6.83 5.05
CA PRO A 238 10.22 -7.38 4.50
C PRO A 238 10.02 -8.86 4.82
N LEU A 239 11.09 -9.67 4.86
CA LEU A 239 10.99 -11.09 5.19
C LEU A 239 10.54 -11.27 6.63
N LEU A 240 11.22 -10.64 7.58
CA LEU A 240 10.94 -10.75 9.00
C LEU A 240 9.58 -10.14 9.35
N SER A 241 9.24 -8.98 8.77
CA SER A 241 7.95 -8.33 8.99
C SER A 241 6.81 -9.17 8.43
N SER A 242 6.89 -9.62 7.18
CA SER A 242 5.79 -10.37 6.56
C SER A 242 5.61 -11.75 7.22
N ALA A 243 6.70 -12.45 7.54
CA ALA A 243 6.62 -13.73 8.24
C ALA A 243 6.06 -13.56 9.67
N GLY A 244 6.53 -12.53 10.39
CA GLY A 244 6.04 -12.20 11.73
C GLY A 244 4.57 -11.79 11.74
N MET A 245 4.14 -10.95 10.78
CA MET A 245 2.76 -10.48 10.67
C MET A 245 1.81 -11.58 10.22
N ALA A 246 2.23 -12.47 9.31
CA ALA A 246 1.43 -13.64 8.95
C ALA A 246 1.07 -14.46 10.20
N LEU A 247 2.03 -14.71 11.09
CA LEU A 247 1.83 -15.46 12.34
C LEU A 247 1.00 -14.66 13.36
N LEU A 248 1.37 -13.41 13.63
CA LEU A 248 0.70 -12.56 14.61
C LEU A 248 -0.78 -12.36 14.26
N LEU A 249 -1.08 -12.05 13.01
CA LEU A 249 -2.44 -11.79 12.55
C LEU A 249 -3.26 -13.08 12.42
N TRP A 250 -2.62 -14.23 12.18
CA TRP A 250 -3.32 -15.51 12.24
C TRP A 250 -3.90 -15.78 13.64
N ILE A 251 -3.12 -15.44 14.68
CA ILE A 251 -3.51 -15.61 16.08
C ILE A 251 -4.52 -14.55 16.51
N LYS A 252 -4.31 -13.29 16.13
CA LYS A 252 -5.09 -12.14 16.63
C LYS A 252 -6.37 -11.86 15.85
N LEU A 253 -6.44 -12.21 14.56
CA LEU A 253 -7.65 -11.95 13.78
C LEU A 253 -8.69 -13.06 13.99
N PRO A 254 -9.97 -12.69 14.18
CA PRO A 254 -11.04 -13.66 14.32
C PRO A 254 -11.23 -14.45 13.02
N ALA A 255 -11.44 -15.76 13.15
CA ALA A 255 -11.81 -16.63 12.03
C ALA A 255 -13.21 -16.25 11.51
N ARG A 256 -13.44 -16.44 10.21
CA ARG A 256 -14.75 -16.23 9.58
C ARG A 256 -15.84 -16.95 10.39
N GLY A 257 -16.87 -16.22 10.82
CA GLY A 257 -18.01 -16.74 11.57
C GLY A 257 -17.95 -16.56 13.10
N ARG A 258 -16.79 -16.20 13.68
CA ARG A 258 -16.68 -15.86 15.11
C ARG A 258 -17.01 -14.37 15.29
N ARG A 259 -18.31 -14.03 15.24
CA ARG A 259 -18.78 -12.74 15.75
C ARG A 259 -18.55 -12.76 17.25
N ASP A 260 -17.48 -12.12 17.72
CA ASP A 260 -17.30 -11.91 19.16
C ASP A 260 -18.35 -10.88 19.60
N PRO A 261 -19.33 -11.24 20.46
CA PRO A 261 -20.34 -10.30 20.94
C PRO A 261 -19.72 -9.09 21.66
N ALA A 262 -18.51 -9.26 22.21
CA ALA A 262 -17.75 -8.22 22.89
C ALA A 262 -17.28 -7.09 21.94
N ALA A 263 -16.89 -7.40 20.70
CA ALA A 263 -16.44 -6.40 19.73
C ALA A 263 -17.58 -5.50 19.22
N ALA A 264 -18.84 -5.97 19.32
CA ALA A 264 -20.02 -5.15 19.05
C ALA A 264 -20.41 -4.27 20.26
N ALA A 265 -19.99 -4.65 21.47
CA ALA A 265 -20.27 -3.93 22.71
C ALA A 265 -19.19 -2.89 23.08
N GLU A 266 -17.96 -3.03 22.57
CA GLU A 266 -16.83 -2.12 22.83
C GLU A 266 -16.69 -0.97 21.83
N ALA A 267 -17.63 -0.81 20.88
CA ALA A 267 -17.66 0.42 20.08
C ALA A 267 -17.84 1.59 21.06
N PRO A 268 -16.84 2.48 21.25
CA PRO A 268 -17.00 3.59 22.16
C PRO A 268 -18.20 4.39 21.68
N ALA A 269 -19.18 4.59 22.57
CA ALA A 269 -20.29 5.49 22.32
C ALA A 269 -19.68 6.82 21.90
N VAL A 270 -19.73 7.10 20.60
CA VAL A 270 -19.28 8.39 20.07
C VAL A 270 -20.17 9.41 20.75
N VAL A 271 -19.55 10.30 21.53
CA VAL A 271 -20.23 11.42 22.18
C VAL A 271 -20.99 12.16 21.08
N GLU A 272 -22.31 11.98 21.07
CA GLU A 272 -23.21 12.81 20.30
C GLU A 272 -23.08 14.23 20.85
N ALA A 273 -22.46 15.09 20.05
CA ALA A 273 -22.40 16.52 20.25
C ALA A 273 -23.12 17.21 19.10
#